data_AF-A0A2V2UV34-F1
#
_entry.id   AF-A0A2V2UV34-F1
#
_cell.length_a   1.000
_cell.length_b   1.000
_cell.length_c   1.000
_cell.angle_alpha   90.00
_cell.angle_beta   90.00
_cell.angle_gamma   90.00
#
_symmetry.space_group_name_H-M   'P 1'
#
loop_
_entity.id
_entity.type
_entity.pdbx_description
1 polymer ?
#
loop_
_entity_poly.entity_id
_entity_poly.type
_entity_poly.pdbx_seq_one_letter_code
_entity_poly.pdbx_strand_id
1 'polypeptide(L)'
;MENKKKHDMAAPYTQKLEDVAGDNFTPTVKSYNNQTFLQSPQGRLIRILCELEEPASRLRRHKVRSTVLVFGSARAMTTAEHERTREKYEASIAAAEDDAARVKFQQELNRLQRTRWMCEWMDKVQELSRRIAEFAVHNKDLINASFTHIPDYFRPTLSEVNKDASTTTSENEFLDLVITTGGGPGFMEAANRGAASVEGVETMGMGISLPFEKGLNRYISHGLAFEFHYFFTRKFWMMYSCRAIFIAPGGFGTLDEMFELLTLRQTKKIPDLPIVLLGSSFWRTVINWEALVEFGTVSKEEIDSLCFADTVQEALEFIMGFFLEQAENL
;
A
#
# COMPACT_ATOMS: atom_id res chain seq x y z
N MET A 1 -9.40 42.67 -8.79
CA MET A 1 -10.70 41.95 -8.85
C MET A 1 -10.97 41.25 -10.20
N GLU A 2 -10.04 41.24 -11.17
CA GLU A 2 -10.32 40.77 -12.55
C GLU A 2 -10.06 39.27 -12.84
N ASN A 3 -9.38 38.52 -11.97
CA ASN A 3 -9.01 37.13 -12.29
C ASN A 3 -10.07 36.05 -12.00
N LYS A 4 -11.21 36.38 -11.36
CA LYS A 4 -12.23 35.37 -11.01
C LYS A 4 -13.17 34.98 -12.16
N LYS A 5 -13.35 35.83 -13.18
CA LYS A 5 -14.32 35.57 -14.28
C LYS A 5 -13.82 34.59 -15.35
N LYS A 6 -12.50 34.44 -15.53
CA LYS A 6 -11.95 33.58 -16.61
C LYS A 6 -12.13 32.08 -16.34
N HIS A 7 -12.22 31.65 -15.08
CA HIS A 7 -12.29 30.22 -14.74
C HIS A 7 -13.67 29.60 -15.02
N ASP A 8 -14.73 30.41 -15.05
CA ASP A 8 -16.11 29.95 -15.22
C ASP A 8 -16.57 29.91 -16.68
N MET A 9 -15.79 30.53 -17.59
CA MET A 9 -16.08 30.57 -19.04
C MET A 9 -15.96 29.21 -19.74
N ALA A 10 -15.33 28.23 -19.08
CA ALA A 10 -15.21 26.85 -19.56
C ALA A 10 -16.29 25.92 -18.96
N ALA A 11 -17.18 26.42 -18.11
CA ALA A 11 -18.26 25.63 -17.56
C ALA A 11 -19.33 25.37 -18.63
N PRO A 12 -19.92 24.16 -18.72
CA PRO A 12 -20.88 23.86 -19.80
C PRO A 12 -22.07 24.83 -19.83
N TYR A 13 -22.56 25.26 -18.67
CA TYR A 13 -23.71 26.17 -18.53
C TYR A 13 -23.41 27.64 -18.87
N THR A 14 -22.18 28.00 -19.21
CA THR A 14 -21.83 29.36 -19.68
C THR A 14 -21.71 29.44 -21.21
N GLN A 15 -21.87 28.32 -21.92
CA GLN A 15 -21.83 28.23 -23.38
C GLN A 15 -23.25 28.29 -23.97
N LYS A 16 -23.40 28.88 -25.15
CA LYS A 16 -24.62 28.75 -25.97
C LYS A 16 -24.31 27.83 -27.15
N LEU A 17 -25.15 26.82 -27.36
CA LEU A 17 -25.06 25.91 -28.49
C LEU A 17 -26.33 26.02 -29.34
N GLU A 18 -26.23 25.70 -30.62
CA GLU A 18 -27.37 25.61 -31.53
C GLU A 18 -27.83 24.15 -31.63
N ASP A 19 -29.14 23.93 -31.62
CA ASP A 19 -29.72 22.62 -31.87
C ASP A 19 -29.88 22.34 -33.38
N VAL A 20 -30.44 21.16 -33.71
CA VAL A 20 -30.62 20.71 -35.10
C VAL A 20 -31.61 21.60 -35.87
N ALA A 21 -32.44 22.38 -35.18
CA ALA A 21 -33.39 23.33 -35.75
C ALA A 21 -32.81 24.75 -35.86
N GLY A 22 -31.59 24.99 -35.36
CA GLY A 22 -30.95 26.31 -35.33
C GLY A 22 -31.34 27.17 -34.13
N ASP A 23 -32.04 26.60 -33.14
CA ASP A 23 -32.42 27.32 -31.93
C ASP A 23 -31.26 27.31 -30.92
N ASN A 24 -31.00 28.48 -30.33
CA ASN A 24 -29.97 28.65 -29.32
C ASN A 24 -30.44 28.14 -27.96
N PHE A 25 -29.66 27.26 -27.33
CA PHE A 25 -29.90 26.79 -25.97
C PHE A 25 -28.62 26.80 -25.12
N THR A 26 -28.79 26.78 -23.80
CA THR A 26 -27.68 26.63 -22.85
C THR A 26 -27.58 25.16 -22.44
N PRO A 27 -26.45 24.47 -22.67
CA PRO A 27 -26.33 23.07 -22.33
C PRO A 27 -26.24 22.89 -20.80
N THR A 28 -27.04 21.97 -20.28
CA THR A 28 -27.00 21.58 -18.86
C THR A 28 -26.12 20.36 -18.68
N VAL A 29 -25.24 20.39 -17.68
CA VAL A 29 -24.44 19.23 -17.26
C VAL A 29 -24.82 18.85 -15.83
N LYS A 30 -24.96 17.56 -15.55
CA LYS A 30 -25.10 17.09 -14.16
C LYS A 30 -23.80 17.39 -13.41
N SER A 31 -23.88 17.81 -12.14
CA SER A 31 -22.68 18.22 -11.38
C SER A 31 -21.60 17.13 -11.31
N TYR A 32 -22.00 15.86 -11.20
CA TYR A 32 -21.08 14.71 -11.21
C TYR A 32 -20.49 14.37 -12.58
N ASN A 33 -20.98 15.00 -13.66
CA ASN A 33 -20.39 14.94 -15.01
C ASN A 33 -19.62 16.21 -15.37
N ASN A 34 -19.60 17.23 -14.49
CA ASN A 34 -18.90 18.49 -14.75
C ASN A 34 -17.41 18.37 -14.37
N GLN A 35 -16.58 17.99 -15.34
CA GLN A 35 -15.14 17.81 -15.12
C GLN A 35 -14.43 19.10 -14.67
N THR A 36 -14.82 20.26 -15.20
CA THR A 36 -14.26 21.55 -14.77
C THR A 36 -14.48 21.77 -13.27
N PHE A 37 -15.69 21.50 -12.77
CA PHE A 37 -15.99 21.58 -11.34
C PHE A 37 -15.26 20.50 -10.52
N LEU A 38 -15.31 19.24 -10.93
CA LEU A 38 -14.67 18.15 -10.20
C LEU A 38 -13.14 18.33 -10.12
N GLN A 39 -12.53 18.91 -11.14
CA GLN A 39 -11.10 19.19 -11.18
C GLN A 39 -10.70 20.46 -10.40
N SER A 40 -11.64 21.38 -10.18
CA SER A 40 -11.42 22.65 -9.45
C SER A 40 -11.11 22.45 -7.95
N PRO A 41 -10.61 23.49 -7.25
CA PRO A 41 -10.48 23.47 -5.79
C PRO A 41 -11.79 23.15 -5.06
N GLN A 42 -12.94 23.58 -5.60
CA GLN A 42 -14.26 23.34 -5.02
C GLN A 42 -14.68 21.87 -5.10
N GLY A 43 -14.25 21.15 -6.14
CA GLY A 43 -14.49 19.71 -6.30
C GLY A 43 -13.59 18.82 -5.44
N ARG A 44 -12.61 19.39 -4.73
CA ARG A 44 -11.61 18.62 -3.95
C ARG A 44 -12.23 17.67 -2.93
N LEU A 45 -13.19 18.13 -2.13
CA LEU A 45 -13.80 17.28 -1.10
C LEU A 45 -14.54 16.08 -1.72
N ILE A 46 -15.17 16.28 -2.88
CA ILE A 46 -15.86 15.20 -3.60
C ILE A 46 -14.86 14.15 -4.08
N ARG A 47 -13.71 14.54 -4.63
CA ARG A 47 -12.65 13.59 -5.02
C ARG A 47 -12.09 12.81 -3.83
N ILE A 48 -11.91 13.47 -2.68
CA ILE A 48 -11.50 12.80 -1.45
C ILE A 48 -12.55 11.76 -1.02
N LEU A 49 -13.84 12.11 -1.06
CA LEU A 49 -14.92 11.18 -0.77
C LEU A 49 -14.94 10.00 -1.75
N CYS A 50 -14.66 10.22 -3.04
CA CYS A 50 -14.52 9.13 -4.01
C CYS A 50 -13.38 8.18 -3.64
N GLU A 51 -12.23 8.70 -3.18
CA GLU A 51 -11.10 7.88 -2.70
C GLU A 51 -11.35 7.20 -1.35
N LEU A 52 -12.46 7.49 -0.68
CA LEU A 52 -12.94 6.71 0.48
C LEU A 52 -14.00 5.68 0.02
N GLU A 53 -15.01 6.08 -0.74
CA GLU A 53 -16.12 5.19 -1.07
C GLU A 53 -15.79 4.14 -2.14
N GLU A 54 -15.02 4.50 -3.17
CA GLU A 54 -14.69 3.56 -4.26
C GLU A 54 -13.83 2.40 -3.77
N PRO A 55 -12.75 2.61 -2.99
CA PRO A 55 -11.97 1.49 -2.49
C PRO A 55 -12.77 0.59 -1.55
N ALA A 56 -13.60 1.18 -0.68
CA ALA A 56 -14.51 0.42 0.19
C ALA A 56 -15.43 -0.50 -0.62
N SER A 57 -16.05 0.02 -1.69
CA SER A 57 -16.92 -0.74 -2.58
C SER A 57 -16.19 -1.90 -3.25
N ARG A 58 -14.95 -1.66 -3.67
CA ARG A 58 -14.14 -2.65 -4.38
C ARG A 58 -13.62 -3.75 -3.45
N LEU A 59 -13.13 -3.39 -2.26
CA LEU A 59 -12.76 -4.35 -1.21
C LEU A 59 -13.94 -5.25 -0.83
N ARG A 60 -15.13 -4.67 -0.66
CA ARG A 60 -16.37 -5.43 -0.41
C ARG A 60 -16.69 -6.41 -1.53
N ARG A 61 -16.62 -5.98 -2.79
CA ARG A 61 -16.88 -6.82 -3.98
C ARG A 61 -15.91 -8.01 -4.06
N HIS A 62 -14.65 -7.78 -3.73
CA HIS A 62 -13.61 -8.81 -3.71
C HIS A 62 -13.55 -9.59 -2.39
N LYS A 63 -14.43 -9.28 -1.42
CA LYS A 63 -14.51 -9.93 -0.11
C LYS A 63 -13.19 -9.88 0.68
N VAL A 64 -12.38 -8.83 0.47
CA VAL A 64 -11.13 -8.62 1.21
C VAL A 64 -11.46 -8.15 2.62
N ARG A 65 -11.22 -9.00 3.62
CA ARG A 65 -11.52 -8.71 5.03
C ARG A 65 -10.31 -8.25 5.81
N SER A 66 -9.14 -8.83 5.54
CA SER A 66 -7.91 -8.47 6.22
C SER A 66 -6.72 -8.51 5.27
N THR A 67 -5.71 -7.71 5.59
CA THR A 67 -4.50 -7.57 4.79
C THR A 67 -3.25 -7.77 5.62
N VAL A 68 -2.18 -8.20 4.96
CA VAL A 68 -0.81 -8.07 5.48
C VAL A 68 -0.11 -7.00 4.69
N LEU A 69 0.28 -5.93 5.37
CA LEU A 69 1.02 -4.85 4.72
C LEU A 69 2.48 -5.23 4.55
N VAL A 70 3.06 -4.81 3.44
CA VAL A 70 4.49 -4.93 3.18
C VAL A 70 5.04 -3.61 2.70
N PHE A 71 5.98 -3.07 3.47
CA PHE A 71 6.71 -1.85 3.13
C PHE A 71 8.19 -2.13 2.90
N GLY A 72 8.81 -1.29 2.10
CA GLY A 72 10.24 -1.35 1.84
C GLY A 72 10.67 -0.49 0.67
N SER A 73 11.97 -0.47 0.42
CA SER A 73 12.58 0.28 -0.67
C SER A 73 12.08 -0.14 -2.06
N ALA A 74 11.56 0.83 -2.82
CA ALA A 74 11.34 0.72 -4.26
C ALA A 74 12.64 0.60 -5.08
N ARG A 75 13.81 0.79 -4.44
CA ARG A 75 15.13 0.73 -5.08
C ARG A 75 15.84 -0.62 -4.89
N ALA A 76 15.23 -1.54 -4.14
CA ALA A 76 15.77 -2.88 -4.01
C ALA A 76 15.72 -3.61 -5.37
N MET A 77 16.70 -4.48 -5.61
CA MET A 77 16.88 -5.21 -6.86
C MET A 77 17.32 -6.63 -6.53
N THR A 78 16.95 -7.60 -7.36
CA THR A 78 17.59 -8.92 -7.31
C THR A 78 19.08 -8.80 -7.67
N THR A 79 19.89 -9.77 -7.26
CA THR A 79 21.33 -9.80 -7.61
C THR A 79 21.54 -9.68 -9.12
N ALA A 80 20.75 -10.40 -9.92
CA ALA A 80 20.86 -10.38 -11.38
C ALA A 80 20.42 -9.03 -12.00
N GLU A 81 19.45 -8.33 -11.43
CA GLU A 81 19.07 -6.97 -11.88
C GLU A 81 20.11 -5.94 -11.48
N HIS A 82 20.68 -6.08 -10.29
CA HIS A 82 21.75 -5.21 -9.79
C HIS A 82 22.98 -5.29 -10.70
N GLU A 83 23.43 -6.50 -11.04
CA GLU A 83 24.56 -6.75 -11.94
C GLU A 83 24.30 -6.20 -13.34
N ARG A 84 23.15 -6.48 -13.94
CA ARG A 84 22.77 -5.92 -15.26
C ARG A 84 22.73 -4.38 -15.25
N THR A 85 22.21 -3.79 -14.18
CA THR A 85 22.16 -2.33 -14.05
C THR A 85 23.55 -1.73 -13.86
N ARG A 86 24.43 -2.43 -13.13
CA ARG A 86 25.82 -2.06 -12.93
C ARG A 86 26.57 -2.05 -14.27
N GLU A 87 26.49 -3.13 -15.04
CA GLU A 87 27.10 -3.25 -16.37
C GLU A 87 26.63 -2.13 -17.31
N LYS A 88 25.33 -1.81 -17.27
CA LYS A 88 24.76 -0.70 -18.05
C LYS A 88 25.38 0.64 -17.68
N TYR A 89 25.57 0.94 -16.39
CA TYR A 89 26.22 2.18 -15.98
C TYR A 89 27.71 2.19 -16.33
N GLU A 90 28.43 1.09 -16.15
CA GLU A 90 29.85 0.98 -16.54
C GLU A 90 30.03 1.20 -18.06
N ALA A 91 29.16 0.62 -18.88
CA ALA A 91 29.13 0.87 -20.33
C ALA A 91 28.78 2.34 -20.67
N SER A 92 27.82 2.94 -19.95
CA SER A 92 27.44 4.35 -20.16
C SER A 92 28.56 5.32 -19.77
N ILE A 93 29.36 5.00 -18.75
CA ILE A 93 30.55 5.77 -18.33
C ILE A 93 31.62 5.69 -19.41
N ALA A 94 31.88 4.50 -19.95
CA ALA A 94 32.85 4.28 -21.02
C ALA A 94 32.45 4.99 -22.33
N ALA A 95 31.15 5.04 -22.63
CA ALA A 95 30.61 5.70 -23.82
C ALA A 95 30.36 7.21 -23.67
N ALA A 96 30.55 7.78 -22.48
CA ALA A 96 30.25 9.20 -22.23
C ALA A 96 31.25 10.12 -22.96
N GLU A 97 30.73 10.97 -23.84
CA GLU A 97 31.50 11.94 -24.64
C GLU A 97 31.92 13.17 -23.82
N ASP A 98 31.10 13.57 -22.84
CA ASP A 98 31.38 14.72 -21.97
C ASP A 98 31.58 14.31 -20.50
N ASP A 99 32.38 15.11 -19.79
CA ASP A 99 32.73 14.84 -18.40
C ASP A 99 31.53 14.97 -17.43
N ALA A 100 30.53 15.80 -17.75
CA ALA A 100 29.36 15.97 -16.89
C ALA A 100 28.46 14.72 -16.91
N ALA A 101 28.24 14.12 -18.09
CA ALA A 101 27.56 12.84 -18.25
C ALA A 101 28.31 11.72 -17.53
N ARG A 102 29.65 11.67 -17.67
CA ARG A 102 30.48 10.67 -17.00
C ARG A 102 30.37 10.76 -15.48
N VAL A 103 30.45 11.97 -14.92
CA VAL A 103 30.26 12.21 -13.48
C VAL A 103 28.87 11.79 -13.02
N LYS A 104 27.82 12.11 -13.78
CA LYS A 104 26.44 11.71 -13.47
C LYS A 104 26.29 10.19 -13.40
N PHE A 105 26.78 9.46 -14.40
CA PHE A 105 26.69 7.99 -14.38
C PHE A 105 27.53 7.37 -13.25
N GLN A 106 28.70 7.95 -12.94
CA GLN A 106 29.50 7.50 -11.80
C GLN A 106 28.76 7.71 -10.46
N GLN A 107 28.05 8.82 -10.28
CA GLN A 107 27.24 9.05 -9.10
C GLN A 107 26.11 8.02 -8.96
N GLU A 108 25.42 7.70 -10.06
CA GLU A 108 24.37 6.68 -10.08
C GLU A 108 24.92 5.27 -9.80
N LEU A 109 26.09 4.93 -10.36
CA LEU A 109 26.80 3.67 -10.07
C LEU A 109 27.20 3.57 -8.60
N ASN A 110 27.76 4.64 -8.02
CA ASN A 110 28.10 4.69 -6.60
C ASN A 110 26.86 4.52 -5.73
N ARG A 111 25.71 5.10 -6.13
CA ARG A 111 24.43 4.90 -5.43
C ARG A 111 23.97 3.45 -5.51
N LEU A 112 24.05 2.82 -6.69
CA LEU A 112 23.70 1.41 -6.89
C LEU A 112 24.59 0.49 -6.04
N GLN A 113 25.89 0.77 -5.93
CA GLN A 113 26.80 -0.01 -5.08
C GLN A 113 26.38 0.03 -3.60
N ARG A 114 25.94 1.20 -3.10
CA ARG A 114 25.42 1.35 -1.73
C ARG A 114 24.13 0.58 -1.46
N THR A 115 23.41 0.15 -2.49
CA THR A 115 22.18 -0.64 -2.36
C THR A 115 22.38 -2.13 -2.57
N ARG A 116 23.62 -2.59 -2.84
CA ARG A 116 23.92 -4.01 -3.13
C ARG A 116 23.48 -4.95 -2.00
N TRP A 117 23.68 -4.54 -0.75
CA TRP A 117 23.32 -5.33 0.42
C TRP A 117 21.82 -5.67 0.48
N MET A 118 20.94 -4.84 -0.11
CA MET A 118 19.49 -5.14 -0.15
C MET A 118 19.15 -6.33 -1.05
N CYS A 119 20.05 -6.77 -1.95
CA CYS A 119 19.77 -7.86 -2.87
C CYS A 119 19.45 -9.17 -2.14
N GLU A 120 20.11 -9.44 -1.01
CA GLU A 120 19.87 -10.65 -0.20
C GLU A 120 18.47 -10.70 0.42
N TRP A 121 17.82 -9.53 0.56
CA TRP A 121 16.50 -9.40 1.17
C TRP A 121 15.37 -9.60 0.17
N MET A 122 15.64 -9.53 -1.14
CA MET A 122 14.61 -9.71 -2.18
C MET A 122 13.98 -11.10 -2.10
N ASP A 123 14.82 -12.14 -2.04
CA ASP A 123 14.35 -13.51 -1.97
C ASP A 123 13.66 -13.80 -0.64
N LYS A 124 14.15 -13.21 0.47
CA LYS A 124 13.53 -13.34 1.79
C LYS A 124 12.14 -12.70 1.85
N VAL A 125 11.97 -11.51 1.28
CA VAL A 125 10.66 -10.82 1.21
C VAL A 125 9.67 -11.61 0.36
N GLN A 126 10.12 -12.11 -0.79
CA GLN A 126 9.30 -12.94 -1.66
C GLN A 126 8.88 -14.23 -0.95
N GLU A 127 9.82 -14.92 -0.32
CA GLU A 127 9.57 -16.18 0.38
C GLU A 127 8.68 -16.01 1.61
N LEU A 128 8.89 -14.97 2.42
CA LEU A 128 8.02 -14.67 3.55
C LEU A 128 6.57 -14.40 3.09
N SER A 129 6.40 -13.62 2.02
CA SER A 129 5.07 -13.32 1.46
C SER A 129 4.37 -14.59 0.96
N ARG A 130 5.11 -15.48 0.30
CA ARG A 130 4.61 -16.78 -0.15
C ARG A 130 4.12 -17.61 1.04
N ARG A 131 4.93 -17.73 2.09
CA ARG A 131 4.58 -18.54 3.28
C ARG A 131 3.43 -17.95 4.10
N ILE A 132 3.31 -16.63 4.18
CA ILE A 132 2.14 -15.97 4.79
C ILE A 132 0.88 -16.24 3.97
N ALA A 133 0.96 -16.17 2.64
CA ALA A 133 -0.15 -16.51 1.76
C ALA A 133 -0.58 -17.98 1.90
N GLU A 134 0.38 -18.92 1.98
CA GLU A 134 0.09 -20.33 2.27
C GLU A 134 -0.57 -20.49 3.64
N PHE A 135 -0.06 -19.82 4.67
CA PHE A 135 -0.67 -19.83 6.00
C PHE A 135 -2.13 -19.36 5.95
N ALA A 136 -2.40 -18.26 5.25
CA ALA A 136 -3.74 -17.69 5.10
C ALA A 136 -4.73 -18.67 4.45
N VAL A 137 -4.29 -19.40 3.42
CA VAL A 137 -5.11 -20.40 2.72
C VAL A 137 -5.45 -21.59 3.62
N HIS A 138 -4.47 -22.09 4.38
CA HIS A 138 -4.62 -23.32 5.16
C HIS A 138 -5.24 -23.12 6.56
N ASN A 139 -5.25 -21.90 7.08
CA ASN A 139 -5.63 -21.62 8.48
C ASN A 139 -6.79 -20.62 8.58
N LYS A 140 -7.75 -20.68 7.66
CA LYS A 140 -8.91 -19.76 7.62
C LYS A 140 -9.67 -19.71 8.94
N ASP A 141 -9.95 -20.87 9.54
CA ASP A 141 -10.72 -20.95 10.79
C ASP A 141 -9.98 -20.30 11.96
N LEU A 142 -8.66 -20.51 12.04
CA LEU A 142 -7.81 -19.88 13.04
C LEU A 142 -7.82 -18.36 12.89
N ILE A 143 -7.63 -17.89 11.65
CA ILE A 143 -7.61 -16.46 11.33
C ILE A 143 -8.99 -15.84 11.61
N ASN A 144 -10.07 -16.51 11.23
CA ASN A 144 -11.44 -16.13 11.57
C ASN A 144 -11.62 -15.97 13.09
N ALA A 145 -11.19 -16.96 13.86
CA ALA A 145 -11.31 -16.97 15.32
C ALA A 145 -10.52 -15.83 15.98
N SER A 146 -9.39 -15.42 15.39
CA SER A 146 -8.58 -14.31 15.90
C SER A 146 -9.21 -12.92 15.72
N PHE A 147 -10.33 -12.80 15.00
CA PHE A 147 -10.99 -11.52 14.73
C PHE A 147 -12.25 -11.34 15.57
N THR A 148 -12.29 -10.25 16.34
CA THR A 148 -13.49 -9.83 17.07
C THR A 148 -14.43 -8.97 16.24
N HIS A 149 -13.93 -8.26 15.23
CA HIS A 149 -14.69 -7.28 14.44
C HIS A 149 -14.39 -7.34 12.95
N ILE A 150 -15.45 -7.34 12.13
CA ILE A 150 -15.41 -7.20 10.68
C ILE A 150 -15.23 -5.70 10.33
N PRO A 151 -14.42 -5.35 9.31
CA PRO A 151 -14.27 -3.96 8.86
C PRO A 151 -15.63 -3.28 8.57
N ASP A 152 -15.79 -2.00 8.90
CA ASP A 152 -17.08 -1.31 8.80
C ASP A 152 -17.59 -1.19 7.36
N TYR A 153 -16.70 -1.27 6.37
CA TYR A 153 -17.11 -1.30 4.96
C TYR A 153 -17.78 -2.63 4.55
N PHE A 154 -17.93 -3.61 5.43
CA PHE A 154 -18.86 -4.73 5.26
C PHE A 154 -20.19 -4.54 5.99
N ARG A 155 -20.33 -3.50 6.84
CA ARG A 155 -21.63 -3.22 7.45
C ARG A 155 -22.63 -2.90 6.33
N PRO A 156 -23.80 -3.55 6.34
CA PRO A 156 -24.79 -3.32 5.31
C PRO A 156 -25.23 -1.85 5.36
N THR A 157 -25.29 -1.23 4.19
CA THR A 157 -26.00 0.05 4.05
C THR A 157 -27.49 -0.23 4.22
N LEU A 158 -28.30 0.77 4.63
CA LEU A 158 -29.77 0.64 4.78
C LEU A 158 -30.47 0.02 3.55
N SER A 159 -29.85 0.10 2.37
CA SER A 159 -30.36 -0.50 1.13
C SER A 159 -30.17 -2.02 1.03
N GLU A 160 -29.12 -2.57 1.65
CA GLU A 160 -28.80 -4.01 1.65
C GLU A 160 -29.61 -4.74 2.73
N VAL A 161 -29.89 -4.08 3.86
CA VAL A 161 -30.76 -4.63 4.93
C VAL A 161 -32.17 -4.97 4.43
N ASN A 162 -32.67 -4.25 3.42
CA ASN A 162 -33.99 -4.49 2.83
C ASN A 162 -34.02 -5.56 1.73
N LYS A 163 -32.86 -6.01 1.23
CA LYS A 163 -32.77 -7.05 0.20
C LYS A 163 -32.31 -8.41 0.74
N ASP A 164 -31.53 -8.39 1.82
CA ASP A 164 -30.77 -9.56 2.26
C ASP A 164 -31.14 -10.02 3.68
N ALA A 165 -32.45 -10.08 3.98
CA ALA A 165 -32.94 -10.80 5.16
C ALA A 165 -32.74 -12.34 5.08
N SER A 166 -32.02 -12.84 4.07
CA SER A 166 -31.78 -14.27 3.84
C SER A 166 -30.32 -14.67 3.57
N THR A 167 -29.35 -13.76 3.66
CA THR A 167 -27.93 -14.11 3.44
C THR A 167 -27.23 -14.26 4.78
N THR A 168 -27.34 -15.46 5.35
CA THR A 168 -26.27 -16.07 6.14
C THR A 168 -25.00 -16.04 5.28
N THR A 169 -24.19 -14.99 5.41
CA THR A 169 -22.84 -14.92 4.83
C THR A 169 -22.04 -16.07 5.44
N SER A 170 -21.84 -17.14 4.66
CA SER A 170 -20.96 -18.22 5.09
C SER A 170 -19.57 -17.64 5.33
N GLU A 171 -19.05 -17.82 6.54
CA GLU A 171 -17.74 -17.31 7.00
C GLU A 171 -16.55 -17.75 6.11
N ASN A 172 -16.77 -18.70 5.20
CA ASN A 172 -15.80 -19.25 4.25
C ASN A 172 -15.55 -18.44 2.97
N GLU A 173 -16.21 -17.30 2.74
CA GLU A 173 -16.05 -16.53 1.50
C GLU A 173 -15.09 -15.33 1.57
N PHE A 174 -14.56 -14.98 2.74
CA PHE A 174 -13.65 -13.84 2.86
C PHE A 174 -12.22 -14.19 2.43
N LEU A 175 -11.55 -13.20 1.84
CA LEU A 175 -10.12 -13.19 1.63
C LEU A 175 -9.45 -12.55 2.84
N ASP A 176 -8.58 -13.31 3.49
CA ASP A 176 -7.86 -12.89 4.67
C ASP A 176 -6.36 -12.86 4.45
N LEU A 177 -5.71 -11.96 5.19
CA LEU A 177 -4.28 -11.75 5.16
C LEU A 177 -3.74 -11.54 3.73
N VAL A 178 -4.53 -10.84 2.90
CA VAL A 178 -4.17 -10.51 1.52
C VAL A 178 -2.90 -9.66 1.53
N ILE A 179 -1.83 -10.15 0.88
CA ILE A 179 -0.58 -9.40 0.78
C ILE A 179 -0.84 -8.10 0.01
N THR A 180 -0.55 -6.99 0.68
CA THR A 180 -0.86 -5.64 0.22
C THR A 180 0.38 -4.77 0.28
N THR A 181 0.70 -4.09 -0.83
CA THR A 181 1.88 -3.23 -0.93
C THR A 181 1.51 -1.87 -1.54
N GLY A 182 2.47 -0.95 -1.64
CA GLY A 182 2.31 0.28 -2.43
C GLY A 182 2.29 0.05 -3.95
N GLY A 183 2.48 -1.18 -4.41
CA GLY A 183 2.42 -1.60 -5.81
C GLY A 183 3.62 -1.21 -6.68
N GLY A 184 4.63 -0.55 -6.12
CA GLY A 184 5.86 -0.19 -6.83
C GLY A 184 6.83 -1.36 -7.05
N PRO A 185 8.03 -1.07 -7.59
CA PRO A 185 9.10 -2.06 -7.78
C PRO A 185 9.80 -2.42 -6.45
N GLY A 186 10.86 -3.24 -6.53
CA GLY A 186 11.69 -3.60 -5.38
C GLY A 186 10.98 -4.52 -4.40
N PHE A 187 11.06 -4.23 -3.10
CA PHE A 187 10.46 -5.11 -2.10
C PHE A 187 8.92 -5.22 -2.20
N MET A 188 8.25 -4.19 -2.70
CA MET A 188 6.80 -4.23 -2.95
C MET A 188 6.46 -5.26 -4.04
N GLU A 189 7.17 -5.23 -5.17
CA GLU A 189 7.00 -6.21 -6.23
C GLU A 189 7.39 -7.63 -5.78
N ALA A 190 8.50 -7.77 -5.04
CA ALA A 190 8.92 -9.06 -4.50
C ALA A 190 7.83 -9.69 -3.62
N ALA A 191 7.17 -8.88 -2.79
CA ALA A 191 6.11 -9.36 -1.91
C ALA A 191 4.86 -9.79 -2.68
N ASN A 192 4.37 -8.94 -3.61
CA ASN A 192 3.24 -9.32 -4.47
C ASN A 192 3.56 -10.58 -5.28
N ARG A 193 4.79 -10.70 -5.82
CA ARG A 193 5.25 -11.88 -6.55
C ARG A 193 5.23 -13.15 -5.70
N GLY A 194 5.68 -13.05 -4.46
CA GLY A 194 5.72 -14.18 -3.53
C GLY A 194 4.33 -14.73 -3.26
N ALA A 195 3.39 -13.86 -2.90
CA ALA A 195 2.01 -14.26 -2.65
C ALA A 195 1.28 -14.76 -3.90
N ALA A 196 1.47 -14.10 -5.04
CA ALA A 196 0.86 -14.50 -6.31
C ALA A 196 1.37 -15.86 -6.84
N SER A 197 2.44 -16.41 -6.25
CA SER A 197 2.92 -17.76 -6.58
C SER A 197 2.11 -18.88 -5.91
N VAL A 198 1.25 -18.53 -4.94
CA VAL A 198 0.36 -19.48 -4.25
C VAL A 198 -0.98 -19.56 -5.00
N GLU A 199 -1.41 -20.77 -5.32
CA GLU A 199 -2.65 -20.99 -6.08
C GLU A 199 -3.87 -20.46 -5.33
N GLY A 200 -4.74 -19.74 -6.04
CA GLY A 200 -5.98 -19.20 -5.49
C GLY A 200 -5.81 -17.99 -4.56
N VAL A 201 -4.60 -17.45 -4.42
CA VAL A 201 -4.34 -16.26 -3.60
C VAL A 201 -4.39 -15.00 -4.45
N GLU A 202 -5.09 -13.99 -3.93
CA GLU A 202 -5.11 -12.64 -4.48
C GLU A 202 -4.03 -11.76 -3.83
N THR A 203 -3.52 -10.77 -4.56
CA THR A 203 -2.62 -9.74 -4.00
C THR A 203 -3.06 -8.35 -4.38
N MET A 204 -2.76 -7.37 -3.53
CA MET A 204 -3.27 -6.01 -3.64
C MET A 204 -2.15 -4.97 -3.74
N GLY A 205 -2.41 -3.91 -4.52
CA GLY A 205 -1.50 -2.78 -4.66
C GLY A 205 -2.23 -1.45 -4.47
N MET A 206 -1.76 -0.64 -3.53
CA MET A 206 -2.28 0.69 -3.21
C MET A 206 -1.29 1.77 -3.66
N GLY A 207 -1.31 2.06 -4.96
CA GLY A 207 -0.45 3.04 -5.61
C GLY A 207 -0.77 4.48 -5.27
N ILE A 208 0.19 5.37 -5.52
CA ILE A 208 -0.01 6.82 -5.45
C ILE A 208 0.37 7.42 -6.80
N SER A 209 -0.42 8.38 -7.29
CA SER A 209 -0.15 9.02 -8.56
C SER A 209 1.12 9.86 -8.48
N LEU A 210 2.18 9.41 -9.16
CA LEU A 210 3.45 10.12 -9.28
C LEU A 210 3.75 10.41 -10.75
N PRO A 211 4.38 11.56 -11.09
CA PRO A 211 4.62 11.95 -12.49
C PRO A 211 5.47 10.95 -13.31
N PHE A 212 6.15 10.02 -12.64
CA PHE A 212 7.16 9.13 -13.23
C PHE A 212 6.78 7.64 -13.11
N GLU A 213 5.72 7.30 -12.37
CA GLU A 213 5.26 5.91 -12.26
C GLU A 213 4.30 5.58 -13.41
N LYS A 214 4.54 4.46 -14.10
CA LYS A 214 3.73 4.04 -15.26
C LYS A 214 2.52 3.17 -14.88
N GLY A 215 2.43 2.75 -13.62
CA GLY A 215 1.46 1.79 -13.12
C GLY A 215 2.07 0.90 -12.03
N LEU A 216 1.27 -0.03 -11.52
CA LEU A 216 1.69 -0.95 -10.47
C LEU A 216 2.35 -2.21 -11.05
N ASN A 217 3.04 -2.97 -10.19
CA ASN A 217 3.69 -4.21 -10.58
C ASN A 217 2.68 -5.27 -11.07
N ARG A 218 3.17 -6.19 -11.91
CA ARG A 218 2.33 -7.15 -12.66
C ARG A 218 1.69 -8.26 -11.83
N TYR A 219 2.07 -8.41 -10.56
CA TYR A 219 1.62 -9.50 -9.70
C TYR A 219 0.36 -9.14 -8.90
N ILE A 220 -0.09 -7.89 -8.99
CA ILE A 220 -1.33 -7.44 -8.38
C ILE A 220 -2.51 -8.03 -9.14
N SER A 221 -3.48 -8.51 -8.38
CA SER A 221 -4.68 -9.14 -8.89
C SER A 221 -5.61 -8.19 -9.63
N HIS A 222 -6.36 -8.75 -10.57
CA HIS A 222 -7.39 -8.01 -11.29
C HIS A 222 -8.44 -7.44 -10.31
N GLY A 223 -8.69 -6.14 -10.41
CA GLY A 223 -9.63 -5.42 -9.54
C GLY A 223 -9.03 -4.90 -8.22
N LEU A 224 -7.84 -5.37 -7.83
CA LEU A 224 -7.15 -4.98 -6.59
C LEU A 224 -5.95 -4.05 -6.81
N ALA A 225 -5.89 -3.39 -7.97
CA ALA A 225 -4.97 -2.29 -8.24
C ALA A 225 -5.66 -0.95 -7.96
N PHE A 226 -5.18 -0.20 -6.97
CA PHE A 226 -5.73 1.10 -6.56
C PHE A 226 -4.73 2.20 -6.91
N GLU A 227 -5.22 3.33 -7.42
CA GLU A 227 -4.42 4.54 -7.61
C GLU A 227 -5.06 5.68 -6.82
N PHE A 228 -4.30 6.22 -5.88
CA PHE A 228 -4.72 7.35 -5.06
C PHE A 228 -4.05 8.64 -5.54
N HIS A 229 -4.75 9.76 -5.47
CA HIS A 229 -4.16 11.08 -5.61
C HIS A 229 -3.76 11.65 -4.26
N TYR A 230 -4.52 11.39 -3.20
CA TYR A 230 -4.23 11.90 -1.86
C TYR A 230 -3.46 10.87 -1.02
N PHE A 231 -2.34 11.29 -0.42
CA PHE A 231 -1.54 10.39 0.43
C PHE A 231 -2.34 9.87 1.64
N PHE A 232 -3.13 10.73 2.28
CA PHE A 232 -3.82 10.35 3.51
C PHE A 232 -4.96 9.34 3.28
N THR A 233 -5.63 9.36 2.14
CA THR A 233 -6.65 8.35 1.78
C THR A 233 -5.98 7.00 1.49
N ARG A 234 -4.85 7.00 0.76
CA ARG A 234 -4.03 5.80 0.56
C ARG A 234 -3.62 5.18 1.89
N LYS A 235 -3.04 5.98 2.79
CA LYS A 235 -2.59 5.51 4.10
C LYS A 235 -3.74 5.00 4.96
N PHE A 236 -4.89 5.68 4.93
CA PHE A 236 -6.11 5.18 5.56
C PHE A 236 -6.43 3.76 5.10
N TRP A 237 -6.51 3.52 3.78
CA TRP A 237 -6.84 2.19 3.24
C TRP A 237 -5.80 1.12 3.53
N MET A 238 -4.51 1.49 3.55
CA MET A 238 -3.46 0.57 3.98
C MET A 238 -3.66 0.13 5.43
N MET A 239 -3.87 1.08 6.34
CA MET A 239 -3.94 0.78 7.78
C MET A 239 -5.25 0.14 8.21
N TYR A 240 -6.37 0.52 7.60
CA TYR A 240 -7.71 0.17 8.08
C TYR A 240 -7.98 -1.35 8.11
N SER A 241 -7.50 -2.08 7.10
CA SER A 241 -7.67 -3.55 6.99
C SER A 241 -6.43 -4.34 7.43
N CYS A 242 -5.37 -3.67 7.87
CA CYS A 242 -4.10 -4.30 8.25
C CYS A 242 -4.25 -5.14 9.51
N ARG A 243 -3.79 -6.39 9.47
CA ARG A 243 -3.81 -7.34 10.59
C ARG A 243 -2.46 -8.00 10.87
N ALA A 244 -1.50 -7.81 9.99
CA ALA A 244 -0.09 -8.06 10.23
C ALA A 244 0.73 -7.18 9.30
N ILE A 245 1.99 -6.94 9.63
CA ILE A 245 2.91 -6.22 8.77
C ILE A 245 4.32 -6.79 8.88
N PHE A 246 5.03 -6.78 7.77
CA PHE A 246 6.49 -6.84 7.82
C PHE A 246 7.12 -5.75 6.96
N ILE A 247 8.18 -5.16 7.47
CA ILE A 247 8.81 -3.95 6.95
C ILE A 247 10.24 -4.30 6.57
N ALA A 248 10.50 -4.36 5.27
CA ALA A 248 11.83 -4.50 4.72
C ALA A 248 12.57 -3.15 4.73
N PRO A 249 13.91 -3.15 4.65
CA PRO A 249 14.66 -1.90 4.67
C PRO A 249 14.24 -0.88 3.62
N GLY A 250 14.20 0.39 4.00
CA GLY A 250 13.54 1.42 3.20
C GLY A 250 14.02 2.83 3.47
N GLY A 251 13.46 3.78 2.70
CA GLY A 251 13.74 5.20 2.83
C GLY A 251 12.64 5.95 3.57
N PHE A 252 12.47 7.24 3.25
CA PHE A 252 11.47 8.09 3.91
C PHE A 252 10.04 7.57 3.81
N GLY A 253 9.61 7.05 2.67
CA GLY A 253 8.25 6.50 2.54
C GLY A 253 8.00 5.33 3.50
N THR A 254 8.97 4.41 3.59
CA THR A 254 8.90 3.27 4.52
C THR A 254 8.91 3.72 5.98
N LEU A 255 9.75 4.71 6.33
CA LEU A 255 9.81 5.27 7.68
C LEU A 255 8.51 6.00 8.05
N ASP A 256 7.96 6.78 7.13
CA ASP A 256 6.70 7.51 7.28
C ASP A 256 5.54 6.54 7.58
N GLU A 257 5.38 5.50 6.75
CA GLU A 257 4.33 4.49 6.93
C GLU A 257 4.56 3.66 8.22
N MET A 258 5.81 3.35 8.58
CA MET A 258 6.14 2.64 9.81
C MET A 258 5.79 3.46 11.06
N PHE A 259 6.25 4.71 11.15
CA PHE A 259 5.98 5.55 12.32
C PHE A 259 4.49 5.86 12.45
N GLU A 260 3.77 6.06 11.34
CA GLU A 260 2.33 6.22 11.37
C GLU A 260 1.62 4.98 11.94
N LEU A 261 2.00 3.78 11.50
CA LEU A 261 1.47 2.54 12.05
C LEU A 261 1.79 2.41 13.56
N LEU A 262 3.03 2.65 13.97
CA LEU A 262 3.44 2.56 15.37
C LEU A 262 2.63 3.52 16.24
N THR A 263 2.43 4.76 15.79
CA THR A 263 1.59 5.75 16.49
C THR A 263 0.12 5.30 16.55
N LEU A 264 -0.44 4.76 15.47
CA LEU A 264 -1.82 4.25 15.45
C LEU A 264 -2.01 3.08 16.43
N ARG A 265 -1.03 2.16 16.51
CA ARG A 265 -1.04 1.04 17.45
C ARG A 265 -0.89 1.53 18.90
N GLN A 266 0.06 2.43 19.15
CA GLN A 266 0.28 3.07 20.46
C GLN A 266 -1.00 3.74 20.99
N THR A 267 -1.68 4.49 20.12
CA THR A 267 -2.91 5.23 20.46
C THR A 267 -4.18 4.38 20.40
N LYS A 268 -4.05 3.06 20.15
CA LYS A 268 -5.16 2.10 20.03
C LYS A 268 -6.23 2.53 19.01
N LYS A 269 -5.81 3.24 17.95
CA LYS A 269 -6.68 3.62 16.82
C LYS A 269 -6.82 2.51 15.80
N ILE A 270 -5.91 1.55 15.83
CA ILE A 270 -6.03 0.27 15.14
C ILE A 270 -5.95 -0.87 16.18
N PRO A 271 -6.47 -2.07 15.85
CA PRO A 271 -6.27 -3.26 16.66
C PRO A 271 -4.77 -3.55 16.86
N ASP A 272 -4.45 -4.33 17.89
CA ASP A 272 -3.10 -4.84 18.02
C ASP A 272 -2.79 -5.82 16.87
N LEU A 273 -1.53 -5.87 16.44
CA LEU A 273 -1.09 -6.68 15.30
C LEU A 273 0.43 -6.92 15.34
N PRO A 274 0.92 -8.03 14.77
CA PRO A 274 2.33 -8.35 14.75
C PRO A 274 3.06 -7.46 13.75
N ILE A 275 4.11 -6.79 14.23
CA ILE A 275 4.99 -5.91 13.43
C ILE A 275 6.38 -6.53 13.35
N VAL A 276 6.79 -6.91 12.14
CA VAL A 276 8.13 -7.43 11.86
C VAL A 276 8.98 -6.39 11.13
N LEU A 277 10.22 -6.20 11.58
CA LEU A 277 11.26 -5.38 10.98
C LEU A 277 12.36 -6.31 10.43
N LEU A 278 12.42 -6.48 9.11
CA LEU A 278 13.40 -7.35 8.46
C LEU A 278 14.75 -6.66 8.33
N GLY A 279 15.83 -7.37 8.67
CA GLY A 279 17.20 -6.85 8.60
C GLY A 279 17.54 -6.01 9.80
N SER A 280 17.71 -6.67 10.94
CA SER A 280 17.83 -6.04 12.24
C SER A 280 18.97 -5.03 12.31
N SER A 281 20.08 -5.32 11.63
CA SER A 281 21.25 -4.43 11.54
C SER A 281 20.88 -3.06 10.96
N PHE A 282 20.04 -3.01 9.92
CA PHE A 282 19.59 -1.75 9.32
C PHE A 282 18.78 -0.94 10.32
N TRP A 283 17.76 -1.55 10.94
CA TRP A 283 16.83 -0.85 11.83
C TRP A 283 17.47 -0.36 13.12
N ARG A 284 18.42 -1.12 13.68
CA ARG A 284 19.19 -0.71 14.87
C ARG A 284 20.25 0.34 14.57
N THR A 285 20.65 0.48 13.31
CA THR A 285 21.60 1.52 12.88
C THR A 285 20.89 2.84 12.59
N VAL A 286 19.74 2.79 11.90
CA VAL A 286 19.02 3.99 11.45
C VAL A 286 18.15 4.63 12.53
N ILE A 287 17.72 3.85 13.53
CA ILE A 287 16.89 4.31 14.65
C ILE A 287 17.52 3.82 15.95
N ASN A 288 17.73 4.74 16.88
CA ASN A 288 18.15 4.41 18.24
C ASN A 288 16.90 4.24 19.12
N TRP A 289 16.40 3.01 19.20
CA TRP A 289 15.17 2.66 19.91
C TRP A 289 15.33 2.82 21.42
N GLU A 290 16.51 2.50 21.94
CA GLU A 290 16.88 2.63 23.35
C GLU A 290 16.84 4.09 23.78
N ALA A 291 17.32 5.01 22.94
CA ALA A 291 17.25 6.44 23.22
C ALA A 291 15.79 6.94 23.30
N LEU A 292 14.88 6.44 22.46
CA LEU A 292 13.46 6.82 22.54
C LEU A 292 12.85 6.46 23.91
N VAL A 293 13.27 5.32 24.47
CA VAL A 293 12.89 4.87 25.82
C VAL A 293 13.58 5.71 26.89
N GLU A 294 14.88 5.95 26.76
CA GLU A 294 15.67 6.75 27.71
C GLU A 294 15.12 8.19 27.85
N PHE A 295 14.73 8.81 26.73
CA PHE A 295 14.09 10.12 26.71
C PHE A 295 12.61 10.09 27.12
N GLY A 296 12.05 8.92 27.45
CA GLY A 296 10.67 8.77 27.93
C GLY A 296 9.60 9.08 26.88
N THR A 297 9.93 8.97 25.58
CA THR A 297 9.00 9.25 24.47
C THR A 297 8.22 8.03 24.02
N VAL A 298 8.73 6.82 24.30
CA VAL A 298 8.07 5.53 24.10
C VAL A 298 8.37 4.62 25.30
N SER A 299 7.49 3.65 25.56
CA SER A 299 7.71 2.65 26.61
C SER A 299 8.62 1.52 26.11
N LYS A 300 9.27 0.81 27.04
CA LYS A 300 10.09 -0.35 26.68
C LYS A 300 9.24 -1.47 26.08
N GLU A 301 8.05 -1.70 26.62
CA GLU A 301 7.09 -2.70 26.15
C GLU A 301 6.66 -2.43 24.70
N GLU A 302 6.54 -1.16 24.31
CA GLU A 302 6.21 -0.80 22.93
C GLU A 302 7.31 -1.22 21.94
N ILE A 303 8.57 -1.13 22.35
CA ILE A 303 9.72 -1.58 21.55
C ILE A 303 9.87 -3.11 21.60
N ASP A 304 9.72 -3.73 22.77
CA ASP A 304 9.82 -5.17 22.97
C ASP A 304 8.71 -5.94 22.21
N SER A 305 7.59 -5.28 21.91
CA SER A 305 6.51 -5.83 21.06
C SER A 305 6.84 -5.85 19.55
N LEU A 306 8.00 -5.36 19.12
CA LEU A 306 8.46 -5.41 17.74
C LEU A 306 9.35 -6.63 17.51
N CYS A 307 9.15 -7.31 16.39
CA CYS A 307 10.03 -8.42 15.98
C CYS A 307 11.11 -7.91 15.03
N PHE A 308 12.36 -7.87 15.48
CA PHE A 308 13.51 -7.67 14.60
C PHE A 308 13.97 -9.03 14.09
N ALA A 309 13.77 -9.31 12.81
CA ALA A 309 14.00 -10.63 12.23
C ALA A 309 15.09 -10.58 11.15
N ASP A 310 16.02 -11.54 11.21
CA ASP A 310 17.07 -11.68 10.20
C ASP A 310 16.82 -12.85 9.22
N THR A 311 15.85 -13.69 9.54
CA THR A 311 15.43 -14.83 8.73
C THR A 311 13.92 -14.82 8.44
N VAL A 312 13.52 -15.54 7.38
CA VAL A 312 12.09 -15.74 7.06
C VAL A 312 11.39 -16.52 8.16
N GLN A 313 12.07 -17.49 8.78
CA GLN A 313 11.48 -18.37 9.78
C GLN A 313 11.10 -17.58 11.04
N GLU A 314 12.01 -16.76 11.57
CA GLU A 314 11.75 -15.89 12.73
C GLU A 314 10.55 -14.97 12.49
N ALA A 315 10.52 -14.31 11.32
CA ALA A 315 9.44 -13.41 10.94
C ALA A 315 8.08 -14.13 10.86
N LEU A 316 8.06 -15.33 10.27
CA LEU A 316 6.85 -16.10 10.09
C LEU A 316 6.33 -16.65 11.42
N GLU A 317 7.21 -17.20 12.25
CA GLU A 317 6.86 -17.72 13.58
C GLU A 317 6.24 -16.63 14.45
N PHE A 318 6.79 -15.41 14.41
CA PHE A 318 6.23 -14.28 15.15
C PHE A 318 4.82 -13.89 14.67
N ILE A 319 4.61 -13.82 13.35
CA ILE A 319 3.30 -13.49 12.78
C ILE A 319 2.28 -14.59 13.10
N MET A 320 2.63 -15.86 12.88
CA MET A 320 1.73 -16.99 13.12
C MET A 320 1.42 -17.16 14.61
N GLY A 321 2.43 -17.01 15.48
CA GLY A 321 2.28 -17.07 16.93
C GLY A 321 1.25 -16.07 17.44
N PHE A 322 1.27 -14.85 16.92
CA PHE A 322 0.26 -13.84 17.27
C PHE A 322 -1.18 -14.32 16.97
N PHE A 323 -1.44 -14.88 15.78
CA PHE A 323 -2.79 -15.36 15.43
C PHE A 323 -3.22 -16.57 16.26
N LEU A 324 -2.28 -17.46 16.62
CA LEU A 324 -2.53 -18.57 17.52
C LEU A 324 -2.92 -18.09 18.92
N GLU A 325 -2.14 -17.18 19.49
CA GLU A 325 -2.42 -16.60 20.82
C GLU A 325 -3.74 -15.83 20.86
N GLN A 326 -4.06 -15.06 19.82
CA GLN A 326 -5.34 -14.34 19.76
C GLN A 326 -6.53 -15.29 19.72
N ALA A 327 -6.43 -16.42 19.00
CA ALA A 327 -7.50 -17.40 18.93
C ALA A 327 -7.70 -18.17 20.26
N GLU A 328 -6.64 -18.36 21.06
CA GLU A 328 -6.74 -19.01 22.39
C GLU A 328 -7.33 -18.10 23.46
N ASN A 329 -7.19 -16.78 23.30
CA ASN A 329 -7.64 -15.78 24.28
C ASN A 329 -9.11 -15.33 24.11
N LEU A 330 -9.82 -15.85 23.11
CA LEU A 330 -11.21 -15.49 22.76
C LEU A 330 -12.22 -16.58 23.14
#